data_AF-A0A3C2E6G8-F1
#
_entry.id   AF-A0A3C2E6G8-F1
#
_cell.length_a   1.000
_cell.length_b   1.000
_cell.length_c   1.000
_cell.angle_alpha   90.00
_cell.angle_beta   90.00
_cell.angle_gamma   90.00
#
_symmetry.space_group_name_H-M   'P 1'
#
loop_
_entity.id
_entity.type
_entity.pdbx_description
1 polymer ?
#
loop_
_entity_poly.entity_id
_entity_poly.type
_entity_poly.pdbx_seq_one_letter_code
_entity_poly.pdbx_strand_id
1 'polypeptide(L)'
;MRIAAALAAMAITAAHAQAQDAETAFDGRSLAMALDDRCELYAVSERSALDASWLQARGVLIRSGYEPSVLTTRYAALSRRAQTMPCDSSDAQAIAADVAFAFRTLGRVREMDFPGIERVWRAERPYPEFPAWTLAQYPVAGDAGHVFGFFHAEGVRSLALGLPATSVATTARIVMRDAELSPALTDASLGGLLVVPGRPGWVRYAPPAHAEAVIWASARQSGGGMLRFEFPRRAVEALIALDPRETVRIETLDARGRVTDILFIEIGDFAAGEAFLSAGPGADSGAAGG
;
A
#
# COMPACT_ATOMS: atom_id res chain seq x y z
N MET A 1 -25.42 -38.59 -6.20
CA MET A 1 -24.25 -37.76 -5.85
C MET A 1 -24.20 -36.56 -6.81
N ARG A 2 -24.90 -35.46 -6.49
CA ARG A 2 -25.01 -34.25 -7.33
C ARG A 2 -25.13 -33.00 -6.44
N ILE A 3 -24.07 -32.65 -5.69
CA ILE A 3 -24.00 -31.38 -4.91
C ILE A 3 -22.54 -30.87 -4.88
N ALA A 4 -21.90 -30.73 -6.05
CA ALA A 4 -20.54 -30.16 -6.13
C ALA A 4 -20.38 -29.02 -7.17
N ALA A 5 -21.39 -28.73 -7.98
CA ALA A 5 -21.30 -27.74 -9.06
C ALA A 5 -21.79 -26.31 -8.69
N ALA A 6 -22.40 -26.11 -7.51
CA ALA A 6 -23.02 -24.83 -7.15
C ALA A 6 -22.09 -23.87 -6.38
N LEU A 7 -21.02 -24.35 -5.75
CA LEU A 7 -20.10 -23.52 -4.96
C LEU A 7 -19.07 -22.75 -5.82
N ALA A 8 -18.70 -23.29 -6.99
CA ALA A 8 -17.76 -22.61 -7.90
C ALA A 8 -18.41 -21.41 -8.62
N ALA A 9 -19.73 -21.42 -8.85
CA ALA A 9 -20.41 -20.34 -9.55
C ALA A 9 -20.58 -19.07 -8.69
N MET A 10 -20.75 -19.20 -7.36
CA MET A 10 -20.93 -18.06 -6.45
C MET A 10 -19.64 -17.28 -6.17
N ALA A 11 -18.48 -17.93 -6.16
CA ALA A 11 -17.19 -17.25 -5.98
C ALA A 11 -16.84 -16.36 -7.18
N ILE A 12 -17.18 -16.81 -8.40
CA ILE A 12 -16.95 -16.05 -9.63
C ILE A 12 -17.81 -14.78 -9.65
N THR A 13 -19.09 -14.87 -9.23
CA THR A 13 -19.99 -13.70 -9.20
C THR A 13 -19.56 -12.62 -8.20
N ALA A 14 -19.02 -13.00 -7.04
CA ALA A 14 -18.57 -12.03 -6.03
C ALA A 14 -17.31 -11.28 -6.47
N ALA A 15 -16.34 -11.99 -7.06
CA ALA A 15 -15.12 -11.38 -7.61
C ALA A 15 -15.44 -10.45 -8.79
N HIS A 16 -16.40 -10.82 -9.65
CA HIS A 16 -16.83 -9.96 -10.76
C HIS A 16 -17.58 -8.71 -10.27
N ALA A 17 -18.44 -8.83 -9.26
CA ALA A 17 -19.13 -7.67 -8.67
C ALA A 17 -18.16 -6.70 -7.99
N GLN A 18 -17.16 -7.21 -7.26
CA GLN A 18 -16.10 -6.40 -6.66
C GLN A 18 -15.23 -5.70 -7.73
N ALA A 19 -14.91 -6.39 -8.82
CA ALA A 19 -14.17 -5.79 -9.93
C ALA A 19 -14.99 -4.69 -10.64
N GLN A 20 -16.29 -4.91 -10.88
CA GLN A 20 -17.18 -3.90 -11.49
C GLN A 20 -17.34 -2.66 -10.61
N ASP A 21 -17.49 -2.85 -9.30
CA ASP A 21 -17.51 -1.75 -8.34
C ASP A 21 -16.17 -1.00 -8.33
N ALA A 22 -15.04 -1.73 -8.34
CA ALA A 22 -13.71 -1.15 -8.42
C ALA A 22 -13.44 -0.41 -9.74
N GLU A 23 -13.98 -0.87 -10.87
CA GLU A 23 -13.89 -0.16 -12.15
C GLU A 23 -14.66 1.16 -12.12
N THR A 24 -15.90 1.13 -11.62
CA THR A 24 -16.74 2.33 -11.48
C THR A 24 -16.07 3.33 -10.54
N ALA A 25 -15.56 2.85 -9.41
CA ALA A 25 -14.82 3.63 -8.45
C ALA A 25 -13.54 4.22 -9.06
N PHE A 26 -12.75 3.41 -9.79
CA PHE A 26 -11.54 3.87 -10.46
C PHE A 26 -11.85 4.96 -11.48
N ASP A 27 -12.86 4.78 -12.32
CA ASP A 27 -13.23 5.74 -13.36
C ASP A 27 -13.73 7.06 -12.78
N GLY A 28 -14.67 6.98 -11.82
CA GLY A 28 -15.22 8.14 -11.17
C GLY A 28 -14.15 8.96 -10.43
N ARG A 29 -13.27 8.29 -9.68
CA ARG A 29 -12.18 8.94 -8.93
C ARG A 29 -11.12 9.53 -9.86
N SER A 30 -10.76 8.82 -10.92
CA SER A 30 -9.81 9.31 -11.93
C SER A 30 -10.33 10.57 -12.62
N LEU A 31 -11.63 10.58 -12.97
CA LEU A 31 -12.26 11.75 -13.58
C LEU A 31 -12.31 12.94 -12.61
N ALA A 32 -12.64 12.68 -11.35
CA ALA A 32 -12.65 13.68 -10.29
C ALA A 32 -11.27 14.30 -10.05
N MET A 33 -10.20 13.48 -9.98
CA MET A 33 -8.82 13.95 -9.83
C MET A 33 -8.43 14.85 -11.02
N ALA A 34 -8.67 14.38 -12.25
CA ALA A 34 -8.32 15.15 -13.44
C ALA A 34 -9.15 16.46 -13.61
N LEU A 35 -10.35 16.52 -13.04
CA LEU A 35 -11.13 17.76 -12.95
C LEU A 35 -10.54 18.72 -11.91
N ASP A 36 -10.18 18.22 -10.73
CA ASP A 36 -9.57 19.02 -9.66
C ASP A 36 -8.21 19.63 -10.08
N ASP A 37 -7.38 18.87 -10.79
CA ASP A 37 -6.09 19.35 -11.32
C ASP A 37 -6.22 20.63 -12.17
N ARG A 38 -7.39 20.85 -12.80
CA ARG A 38 -7.68 22.03 -13.62
C ARG A 38 -8.53 23.08 -12.92
N CYS A 39 -9.47 22.65 -12.09
CA CYS A 39 -10.56 23.48 -11.60
C CYS A 39 -10.46 23.77 -10.09
N GLU A 40 -9.50 23.17 -9.39
CA GLU A 40 -9.24 23.34 -7.95
C GLU A 40 -10.53 23.16 -7.11
N LEU A 41 -11.22 22.06 -7.33
CA LEU A 41 -12.56 21.78 -6.79
C LEU A 41 -12.53 21.32 -5.33
N TYR A 42 -11.40 20.79 -4.86
CA TYR A 42 -11.28 20.14 -3.56
C TYR A 42 -10.23 20.81 -2.66
N ALA A 43 -10.50 20.79 -1.35
CA ALA A 43 -9.53 21.12 -0.32
C ALA A 43 -8.43 20.05 -0.21
N VAL A 44 -7.29 20.38 0.40
CA VAL A 44 -6.14 19.46 0.54
C VAL A 44 -6.54 18.10 1.15
N SER A 45 -7.30 18.12 2.25
CA SER A 45 -7.77 16.90 2.90
C SER A 45 -8.69 16.05 2.02
N GLU A 46 -9.49 16.69 1.17
CA GLU A 46 -10.37 16.00 0.21
C GLU A 46 -9.56 15.40 -0.95
N ARG A 47 -8.52 16.09 -1.42
CA ARG A 47 -7.59 15.56 -2.43
C ARG A 47 -6.85 14.33 -1.94
N SER A 48 -6.31 14.37 -0.72
CA SER A 48 -5.63 13.21 -0.13
C SER A 48 -6.58 12.02 0.09
N ALA A 49 -7.82 12.29 0.49
CA ALA A 49 -8.85 11.28 0.62
C ALA A 49 -9.22 10.65 -0.74
N LEU A 50 -9.35 11.49 -1.77
CA LEU A 50 -9.60 11.06 -3.14
C LEU A 50 -8.45 10.19 -3.66
N ASP A 51 -7.21 10.61 -3.46
CA ASP A 51 -6.01 9.85 -3.85
C ASP A 51 -5.95 8.47 -3.17
N ALA A 52 -6.15 8.42 -1.85
CA ALA A 52 -6.20 7.16 -1.10
C ALA A 52 -7.27 6.20 -1.67
N SER A 53 -8.46 6.71 -1.93
CA SER A 53 -9.55 5.93 -2.50
C SER A 53 -9.26 5.48 -3.94
N TRP A 54 -8.61 6.33 -4.75
CA TRP A 54 -8.24 6.01 -6.12
C TRP A 54 -7.21 4.90 -6.15
N LEU A 55 -6.17 5.00 -5.31
CA LEU A 55 -5.15 3.98 -5.11
C LEU A 55 -5.75 2.65 -4.68
N GLN A 56 -6.74 2.67 -3.78
CA GLN A 56 -7.44 1.46 -3.35
C GLN A 56 -8.20 0.78 -4.50
N ALA A 57 -8.96 1.55 -5.31
CA ALA A 57 -9.65 0.98 -6.48
C ALA A 57 -8.66 0.43 -7.51
N ARG A 58 -7.57 1.16 -7.78
CA ARG A 58 -6.48 0.70 -8.65
C ARG A 58 -5.88 -0.61 -8.15
N GLY A 59 -5.60 -0.71 -6.85
CA GLY A 59 -5.05 -1.91 -6.22
C GLY A 59 -5.95 -3.12 -6.35
N VAL A 60 -7.27 -2.95 -6.14
CA VAL A 60 -8.27 -4.00 -6.36
C VAL A 60 -8.23 -4.48 -7.81
N LEU A 61 -8.26 -3.58 -8.79
CA LEU A 61 -8.21 -3.95 -10.21
C LEU A 61 -6.93 -4.74 -10.55
N ILE A 62 -5.76 -4.28 -10.09
CA ILE A 62 -4.48 -4.98 -10.35
C ILE A 62 -4.50 -6.39 -9.73
N ARG A 63 -4.97 -6.54 -8.50
CA ARG A 63 -5.10 -7.86 -7.85
C ARG A 63 -6.14 -8.75 -8.53
N SER A 64 -7.17 -8.17 -9.15
CA SER A 64 -8.14 -8.87 -9.99
C SER A 64 -7.61 -9.25 -11.39
N GLY A 65 -6.36 -8.89 -11.72
CA GLY A 65 -5.68 -9.31 -12.95
C GLY A 65 -5.60 -8.24 -14.04
N TYR A 66 -6.00 -6.99 -13.76
CA TYR A 66 -5.75 -5.88 -14.68
C TYR A 66 -4.26 -5.55 -14.76
N GLU A 67 -3.75 -5.38 -15.98
CA GLU A 67 -2.38 -4.92 -16.17
C GLU A 67 -2.23 -3.44 -15.82
N PRO A 68 -1.18 -3.02 -15.07
CA PRO A 68 -0.99 -1.62 -14.69
C PRO A 68 -0.93 -0.65 -15.89
N SER A 69 -0.42 -1.09 -17.04
CA SER A 69 -0.35 -0.29 -18.29
C SER A 69 -1.73 -0.01 -18.88
N VAL A 70 -2.68 -0.92 -18.74
CA VAL A 70 -4.08 -0.75 -19.16
C VAL A 70 -4.74 0.33 -18.30
N LEU A 71 -4.57 0.26 -16.98
CA LEU A 71 -5.11 1.27 -16.07
C LEU A 71 -4.51 2.66 -16.30
N THR A 72 -3.22 2.73 -16.63
CA THR A 72 -2.54 3.98 -17.02
C THR A 72 -3.16 4.58 -18.28
N THR A 73 -3.43 3.76 -19.29
CA THR A 73 -4.08 4.18 -20.53
C THR A 73 -5.52 4.65 -20.28
N ARG A 74 -6.26 3.96 -19.42
CA ARG A 74 -7.62 4.31 -19.00
C ARG A 74 -7.65 5.65 -18.26
N TYR A 75 -6.75 5.86 -17.31
CA TYR A 75 -6.58 7.14 -16.61
C TYR A 75 -6.30 8.30 -17.58
N ALA A 76 -5.41 8.09 -18.55
CA ALA A 76 -5.10 9.11 -19.56
C ALA A 76 -6.32 9.46 -20.43
N ALA A 77 -7.19 8.49 -20.75
CA ALA A 77 -8.43 8.74 -21.48
C ALA A 77 -9.43 9.58 -20.66
N LEU A 78 -9.59 9.26 -19.37
CA LEU A 78 -10.44 10.03 -18.45
C LEU A 78 -9.91 11.45 -18.25
N SER A 79 -8.58 11.60 -18.18
CA SER A 79 -7.95 12.92 -18.12
C SER A 79 -8.24 13.77 -19.36
N ARG A 80 -8.19 13.19 -20.57
CA ARG A 80 -8.59 13.90 -21.79
C ARG A 80 -10.08 14.27 -21.80
N ARG A 81 -10.95 13.40 -21.29
CA ARG A 81 -12.37 13.72 -21.12
C ARG A 81 -12.56 14.88 -20.15
N ALA A 82 -11.85 14.89 -19.02
CA ALA A 82 -11.87 15.99 -18.06
C ALA A 82 -11.53 17.32 -18.73
N GLN A 83 -10.48 17.36 -19.58
CA GLN A 83 -10.05 18.55 -20.32
C GLN A 83 -11.16 19.19 -21.19
N THR A 84 -12.13 18.41 -21.66
CA THR A 84 -13.25 18.91 -22.47
C THR A 84 -14.45 19.39 -21.64
N MET A 85 -14.47 19.15 -20.33
CA MET A 85 -15.55 19.60 -19.45
C MET A 85 -15.25 21.00 -18.89
N PRO A 86 -16.20 21.95 -19.01
CA PRO A 86 -16.13 23.25 -18.32
C PRO A 86 -16.22 23.07 -16.79
N CYS A 87 -15.41 23.82 -16.04
CA CYS A 87 -15.39 23.75 -14.57
C CYS A 87 -16.72 24.17 -13.92
N ASP A 88 -17.49 25.03 -14.58
CA ASP A 88 -18.80 25.53 -14.14
C ASP A 88 -19.98 24.73 -14.71
N SER A 89 -19.72 23.66 -15.46
CA SER A 89 -20.78 22.78 -15.96
C SER A 89 -21.49 22.04 -14.82
N SER A 90 -22.78 21.75 -14.99
CA SER A 90 -23.57 20.99 -14.02
C SER A 90 -22.95 19.63 -13.70
N ASP A 91 -22.35 18.99 -14.70
CA ASP A 91 -21.74 17.67 -14.56
C ASP A 91 -20.47 17.73 -13.71
N ALA A 92 -19.60 18.72 -13.95
CA ALA A 92 -18.39 18.91 -13.14
C ALA A 92 -18.73 19.22 -11.67
N GLN A 93 -19.74 20.07 -11.45
CA GLN A 93 -20.22 20.40 -10.11
C GLN A 93 -20.87 19.20 -9.40
N ALA A 94 -21.60 18.36 -10.12
CA ALA A 94 -22.17 17.13 -9.57
C ALA A 94 -21.09 16.13 -9.12
N ILE A 95 -20.08 15.89 -9.96
CA ILE A 95 -18.94 15.03 -9.61
C ILE A 95 -18.23 15.56 -8.36
N ALA A 96 -18.00 16.88 -8.29
CA ALA A 96 -17.37 17.51 -7.13
C ALA A 96 -18.20 17.35 -5.85
N ALA A 97 -19.52 17.56 -5.94
CA ALA A 97 -20.42 17.42 -4.81
C ALA A 97 -20.47 15.98 -4.28
N ASP A 98 -20.49 14.99 -5.16
CA ASP A 98 -20.52 13.57 -4.80
C ASP A 98 -19.24 13.16 -4.05
N VAL A 99 -18.09 13.59 -4.57
CA VAL A 99 -16.76 13.37 -3.96
C VAL A 99 -16.67 14.02 -2.58
N ALA A 100 -17.00 15.31 -2.48
CA ALA A 100 -16.99 16.03 -1.21
C ALA A 100 -17.96 15.41 -0.20
N PHE A 101 -19.15 14.98 -0.63
CA PHE A 101 -20.12 14.30 0.23
C PHE A 101 -19.58 12.98 0.77
N ALA A 102 -19.01 12.13 -0.08
CA ALA A 102 -18.44 10.86 0.34
C ALA A 102 -17.30 11.04 1.36
N PHE A 103 -16.44 12.05 1.18
CA PHE A 103 -15.23 12.20 2.00
C PHE A 103 -15.41 12.95 3.32
N ARG A 104 -16.49 13.73 3.50
CA ARG A 104 -16.82 14.31 4.83
C ARG A 104 -16.93 13.27 5.94
N THR A 105 -17.30 12.03 5.60
CA THR A 105 -17.36 10.92 6.55
C THR A 105 -15.99 10.25 6.74
N LEU A 106 -15.18 10.16 5.68
CA LEU A 106 -13.85 9.51 5.73
C LEU A 106 -12.88 10.26 6.64
N GLY A 107 -12.92 11.59 6.71
CA GLY A 107 -12.07 12.37 7.61
C GLY A 107 -12.27 12.05 9.10
N ARG A 108 -13.40 11.42 9.46
CA ARG A 108 -13.70 10.95 10.83
C ARG A 108 -13.26 9.51 11.07
N VAL A 109 -12.91 8.78 10.01
CA VAL A 109 -12.42 7.41 10.12
C VAL A 109 -11.00 7.45 10.66
N ARG A 110 -10.81 6.80 11.81
CA ARG A 110 -9.53 6.71 12.50
C ARG A 110 -8.73 5.48 12.13
N GLU A 111 -9.41 4.41 11.76
CA GLU A 111 -8.82 3.12 11.45
C GLU A 111 -9.38 2.61 10.13
N MET A 112 -8.51 2.07 9.27
CA MET A 112 -8.89 1.48 8.01
C MET A 112 -7.93 0.36 7.63
N ASP A 113 -8.49 -0.73 7.13
CA ASP A 113 -7.73 -1.87 6.62
C ASP A 113 -7.54 -1.75 5.09
N PHE A 114 -6.30 -1.94 4.66
CA PHE A 114 -5.84 -1.86 3.27
C PHE A 114 -5.36 -3.24 2.81
N PRO A 115 -6.10 -3.92 1.92
CA PRO A 115 -5.80 -5.31 1.58
C PRO A 115 -4.50 -5.51 0.80
N GLY A 116 -3.82 -6.62 1.07
CA GLY A 116 -2.89 -7.29 0.19
C GLY A 116 -3.55 -8.49 -0.49
N ILE A 117 -2.76 -9.49 -0.88
CA ILE A 117 -3.29 -10.77 -1.39
C ILE A 117 -3.69 -11.64 -0.20
N GLU A 118 -2.79 -11.78 0.79
CA GLU A 118 -2.93 -12.68 1.93
C GLU A 118 -2.86 -11.92 3.27
N ARG A 119 -2.23 -10.75 3.27
CA ARG A 119 -2.03 -9.91 4.46
C ARG A 119 -2.75 -8.58 4.30
N VAL A 120 -2.92 -7.87 5.41
CA VAL A 120 -3.61 -6.58 5.47
C VAL A 120 -2.69 -5.56 6.11
N TRP A 121 -2.62 -4.38 5.50
CA TRP A 121 -2.08 -3.19 6.12
C TRP A 121 -3.15 -2.53 6.97
N ARG A 122 -2.93 -2.44 8.28
CA ARG A 122 -3.82 -1.71 9.18
C ARG A 122 -3.33 -0.29 9.35
N ALA A 123 -4.15 0.68 8.91
CA ALA A 123 -3.89 2.09 9.13
C ALA A 123 -4.65 2.60 10.35
N GLU A 124 -3.96 3.29 11.25
CA GLU A 124 -4.50 3.90 12.44
C GLU A 124 -3.97 5.34 12.56
N ARG A 125 -4.86 6.31 12.72
CA ARG A 125 -4.49 7.71 12.98
C ARG A 125 -4.08 7.84 14.46
N PRO A 126 -2.81 8.16 14.75
CA PRO A 126 -2.33 8.18 16.12
C PRO A 126 -2.95 9.34 16.90
N TYR A 127 -2.98 9.20 18.21
CA TYR A 127 -3.08 10.36 19.09
C TYR A 127 -1.69 11.03 19.15
N PRO A 128 -1.57 12.36 18.95
CA PRO A 128 -0.28 13.05 18.86
C PRO A 128 0.68 12.78 20.03
N GLU A 129 0.12 12.51 21.21
CA GLU A 129 0.86 12.31 22.45
C GLU A 129 1.47 10.90 22.62
N PHE A 130 1.08 9.91 21.80
CA PHE A 130 1.49 8.52 21.98
C PHE A 130 2.23 7.95 20.77
N PRO A 131 3.41 7.36 20.98
CA PRO A 131 4.07 6.58 19.93
C PRO A 131 3.21 5.38 19.52
N ALA A 132 2.99 5.21 18.21
CA ALA A 132 2.11 4.18 17.70
C ALA A 132 2.52 3.72 16.30
N TRP A 133 2.19 2.48 15.95
CA TRP A 133 2.22 2.02 14.57
C TRP A 133 0.99 2.57 13.85
N THR A 134 1.19 3.37 12.80
CA THR A 134 0.09 4.08 12.13
C THR A 134 -0.30 3.45 10.81
N LEU A 135 0.58 2.65 10.20
CA LEU A 135 0.27 1.80 9.06
C LEU A 135 1.15 0.58 9.20
N ALA A 136 0.61 -0.59 9.48
CA ALA A 136 1.44 -1.75 9.78
C ALA A 136 0.87 -3.04 9.22
N GLN A 137 1.78 -3.91 8.79
CA GLN A 137 1.53 -5.33 8.65
C GLN A 137 2.05 -6.05 9.89
N TYR A 138 1.16 -6.79 10.52
CA TYR A 138 1.46 -7.61 11.68
C TYR A 138 1.79 -9.05 11.27
N PRO A 139 2.56 -9.78 12.09
CA PRO A 139 2.79 -11.20 11.91
C PRO A 139 1.47 -11.97 11.97
N VAL A 140 1.41 -13.08 11.24
CA VAL A 140 0.35 -14.05 11.42
C VAL A 140 0.50 -14.67 12.82
N ALA A 141 -0.61 -14.97 13.50
CA ALA A 141 -0.58 -15.55 14.84
C ALA A 141 0.34 -16.79 14.89
N GLY A 142 1.33 -16.76 15.79
CA GLY A 142 2.36 -17.81 15.93
C GLY A 142 3.72 -17.45 15.31
N ASP A 143 3.82 -16.37 14.54
CA ASP A 143 5.07 -15.85 13.99
C ASP A 143 5.73 -14.85 14.96
N ALA A 144 7.06 -14.78 14.97
CA ALA A 144 7.83 -13.98 15.92
C ALA A 144 7.35 -12.51 15.92
N GLY A 145 7.26 -11.87 17.10
CA GLY A 145 6.66 -10.54 17.33
C GLY A 145 7.35 -9.35 16.65
N HIS A 146 7.54 -9.43 15.33
CA HIS A 146 7.96 -8.35 14.46
C HIS A 146 6.76 -7.49 14.07
N VAL A 147 7.02 -6.33 13.51
CA VAL A 147 6.00 -5.47 12.88
C VAL A 147 6.72 -4.60 11.87
N PHE A 148 6.13 -4.42 10.70
CA PHE A 148 6.70 -3.56 9.68
C PHE A 148 5.69 -2.54 9.20
N GLY A 149 6.14 -1.30 9.08
CA GLY A 149 5.31 -0.22 8.59
C GLY A 149 5.69 1.15 9.15
N PHE A 150 4.75 2.09 9.13
CA PHE A 150 4.97 3.42 9.69
C PHE A 150 4.83 3.39 11.21
N PHE A 151 5.87 3.87 11.87
CA PHE A 151 5.88 4.20 13.28
C PHE A 151 5.83 5.72 13.44
N HIS A 152 4.93 6.19 14.27
CA HIS A 152 4.83 7.59 14.67
C HIS A 152 5.41 7.76 16.07
N ALA A 153 6.30 8.73 16.24
CA ALA A 153 6.78 9.19 17.54
C ALA A 153 7.22 10.64 17.45
N GLU A 154 6.97 11.41 18.50
CA GLU A 154 7.42 12.81 18.62
C GLU A 154 6.98 13.67 17.41
N GLY A 155 5.79 13.44 16.89
CA GLY A 155 5.27 14.15 15.72
C GLY A 155 5.83 13.69 14.37
N VAL A 156 6.81 12.78 14.35
CA VAL A 156 7.45 12.29 13.13
C VAL A 156 6.95 10.89 12.78
N ARG A 157 6.65 10.67 11.50
CA ARG A 157 6.32 9.36 10.93
C ARG A 157 7.51 8.80 10.17
N SER A 158 7.97 7.61 10.53
CA SER A 158 9.10 6.92 9.89
C SER A 158 8.74 5.49 9.52
N LEU A 159 9.20 5.02 8.36
CA LEU A 159 9.08 3.60 8.00
C LEU A 159 10.06 2.78 8.84
N ALA A 160 9.59 1.73 9.50
CA ALA A 160 10.41 0.96 10.43
C ALA A 160 10.07 -0.54 10.45
N LEU A 161 11.05 -1.34 10.84
CA LEU A 161 10.89 -2.72 11.29
C LEU A 161 11.04 -2.74 12.82
N GLY A 162 10.00 -3.15 13.53
CA GLY A 162 10.05 -3.50 14.95
C GLY A 162 10.35 -4.98 15.14
N LEU A 163 11.20 -5.30 16.11
CA LEU A 163 11.57 -6.64 16.55
C LEU A 163 11.54 -6.70 18.09
N PRO A 164 11.45 -7.90 18.69
CA PRO A 164 11.67 -8.05 20.12
C PRO A 164 13.04 -7.51 20.55
N ALA A 165 13.14 -6.88 21.73
CA ALA A 165 14.41 -6.36 22.24
C ALA A 165 15.50 -7.44 22.45
N THR A 166 15.11 -8.72 22.50
CA THR A 166 16.02 -9.87 22.57
C THR A 166 16.66 -10.24 21.22
N SER A 167 16.24 -9.60 20.13
CA SER A 167 16.82 -9.83 18.80
C SER A 167 18.31 -9.50 18.77
N VAL A 168 19.09 -10.39 18.15
CA VAL A 168 20.53 -10.21 17.92
C VAL A 168 20.84 -9.35 16.69
N ALA A 169 19.80 -8.88 15.98
CA ALA A 169 19.96 -8.06 14.79
C ALA A 169 20.65 -6.73 15.12
N THR A 170 21.60 -6.37 14.28
CA THR A 170 22.36 -5.11 14.36
C THR A 170 22.00 -4.15 13.24
N THR A 171 21.45 -4.66 12.14
CA THR A 171 20.90 -3.87 11.04
C THR A 171 19.82 -4.68 10.32
N ALA A 172 19.09 -4.01 9.42
CA ALA A 172 18.11 -4.62 8.53
C ALA A 172 18.18 -3.98 7.14
N ARG A 173 17.73 -4.71 6.12
CA ARG A 173 17.57 -4.20 4.76
C ARG A 173 16.29 -4.70 4.12
N ILE A 174 15.66 -3.84 3.34
CA ILE A 174 14.56 -4.19 2.45
C ILE A 174 15.18 -4.61 1.13
N VAL A 175 14.76 -5.77 0.63
CA VAL A 175 15.11 -6.34 -0.66
C VAL A 175 13.83 -6.40 -1.48
N MET A 176 13.84 -5.77 -2.65
CA MET A 176 12.69 -5.63 -3.54
C MET A 176 13.10 -5.87 -4.99
N ARG A 177 12.12 -6.05 -5.89
CA ARG A 177 12.41 -6.19 -7.32
C ARG A 177 12.96 -4.88 -7.85
N ASP A 178 14.04 -4.97 -8.62
CA ASP A 178 14.49 -3.89 -9.48
C ASP A 178 13.65 -3.92 -10.77
N ALA A 179 12.79 -2.92 -10.95
CA ALA A 179 11.88 -2.84 -12.09
C ALA A 179 12.59 -2.47 -13.40
N GLU A 180 13.79 -1.91 -13.36
CA GLU A 180 14.57 -1.63 -14.57
C GLU A 180 15.19 -2.92 -15.10
N LEU A 181 15.69 -3.79 -14.20
CA LEU A 181 16.29 -5.07 -14.55
C LEU A 181 15.26 -6.17 -14.82
N SER A 182 14.10 -6.13 -14.15
CA SER A 182 13.00 -7.07 -14.34
C SER A 182 11.67 -6.32 -14.42
N PRO A 183 11.29 -5.77 -15.59
CA PRO A 183 10.06 -4.97 -15.73
C PRO A 183 8.77 -5.74 -15.43
N ALA A 184 8.73 -7.02 -15.79
CA ALA A 184 7.59 -7.89 -15.54
C ALA A 184 7.69 -8.62 -14.19
N LEU A 185 6.54 -8.90 -13.59
CA LEU A 185 6.46 -9.79 -12.43
C LEU A 185 6.81 -11.21 -12.82
N THR A 186 7.68 -11.85 -12.02
CA THR A 186 8.08 -13.24 -12.22
C THR A 186 7.54 -14.11 -11.09
N ASP A 187 6.73 -15.11 -11.44
CA ASP A 187 6.22 -16.09 -10.50
C ASP A 187 7.11 -17.34 -10.50
N ALA A 188 8.04 -17.39 -9.55
CA ALA A 188 8.96 -18.51 -9.39
C ALA A 188 8.26 -19.82 -8.95
N SER A 189 7.03 -19.74 -8.43
CA SER A 189 6.26 -20.91 -8.00
C SER A 189 5.47 -21.56 -9.15
N LEU A 190 5.46 -20.98 -10.35
CA LEU A 190 4.62 -21.40 -11.47
C LEU A 190 3.15 -21.57 -11.09
N GLY A 191 2.56 -20.54 -10.47
CA GLY A 191 1.18 -20.55 -10.00
C GLY A 191 0.96 -21.45 -8.79
N GLY A 192 1.97 -21.58 -7.93
CA GLY A 192 1.94 -22.45 -6.75
C GLY A 192 2.21 -23.92 -7.02
N LEU A 193 2.57 -24.30 -8.24
CA LEU A 193 2.93 -25.68 -8.61
C LEU A 193 4.29 -26.12 -8.03
N LEU A 194 5.20 -25.17 -7.81
CA LEU A 194 6.55 -25.41 -7.28
C LEU A 194 6.70 -24.82 -5.88
N VAL A 195 7.27 -25.62 -4.98
CA VAL A 195 7.74 -25.12 -3.67
C VAL A 195 9.09 -24.43 -3.88
N VAL A 196 9.16 -23.14 -3.54
CA VAL A 196 10.40 -22.37 -3.60
C VAL A 196 11.09 -22.45 -2.22
N PRO A 197 12.30 -23.01 -2.10
CA PRO A 197 12.99 -23.13 -0.82
C PRO A 197 13.19 -21.78 -0.12
N GLY A 198 13.00 -21.76 1.21
CA GLY A 198 13.17 -20.55 2.03
C GLY A 198 12.09 -19.47 1.84
N ARG A 199 10.98 -19.82 1.18
CA ARG A 199 9.87 -18.91 0.88
C ARG A 199 8.54 -19.53 1.32
N PRO A 200 7.68 -18.79 2.05
CA PRO A 200 6.32 -19.25 2.34
C PRO A 200 5.51 -19.46 1.05
N GLY A 201 4.64 -20.47 1.02
CA GLY A 201 3.87 -20.82 -0.19
C GLY A 201 2.91 -19.73 -0.67
N TRP A 202 2.55 -18.79 0.20
CA TRP A 202 1.71 -17.64 -0.13
C TRP A 202 2.48 -16.53 -0.88
N VAL A 203 3.82 -16.52 -0.79
CA VAL A 203 4.66 -15.52 -1.46
C VAL A 203 4.88 -15.91 -2.92
N ARG A 204 4.10 -15.30 -3.80
CA ARG A 204 4.16 -15.56 -5.25
C ARG A 204 5.22 -14.71 -5.96
N TYR A 205 5.15 -13.40 -5.77
CA TYR A 205 5.98 -12.40 -6.46
C TYR A 205 7.03 -11.78 -5.52
N ALA A 206 8.01 -12.60 -5.10
CA ALA A 206 9.17 -12.12 -4.35
C ALA A 206 10.23 -11.51 -5.28
N PRO A 207 11.16 -10.67 -4.78
CA PRO A 207 12.29 -10.19 -5.56
C PRO A 207 13.07 -11.35 -6.20
N PRO A 208 13.32 -11.32 -7.52
CA PRO A 208 14.15 -12.33 -8.17
C PRO A 208 15.64 -12.03 -7.90
N ALA A 209 16.43 -13.06 -7.61
CA ALA A 209 17.84 -12.93 -7.21
C ALA A 209 18.74 -12.20 -8.23
N HIS A 210 18.34 -12.13 -9.50
CA HIS A 210 19.09 -11.45 -10.57
C HIS A 210 18.69 -9.97 -10.77
N ALA A 211 17.63 -9.50 -10.09
CA ALA A 211 17.10 -8.15 -10.21
C ALA A 211 16.57 -7.69 -8.85
N GLU A 212 17.49 -7.58 -7.88
CA GLU A 212 17.20 -7.09 -6.53
C GLU A 212 17.67 -5.64 -6.38
N ALA A 213 16.78 -4.78 -5.89
CA ALA A 213 17.12 -3.49 -5.31
C ALA A 213 17.12 -3.60 -3.78
N VAL A 214 18.12 -2.97 -3.13
CA VAL A 214 18.34 -3.09 -1.69
C VAL A 214 18.37 -1.72 -1.03
N ILE A 215 17.59 -1.55 0.03
CA ILE A 215 17.60 -0.34 0.86
C ILE A 215 17.87 -0.71 2.32
N TRP A 216 18.98 -0.20 2.84
CA TRP A 216 19.39 -0.41 4.23
C TRP A 216 18.64 0.50 5.21
N ALA A 217 18.44 -0.01 6.43
CA ALA A 217 18.03 0.82 7.55
C ALA A 217 19.07 1.94 7.79
N SER A 218 18.57 3.16 8.02
CA SER A 218 19.37 4.34 8.29
C SER A 218 19.60 4.58 9.78
N ALA A 219 18.74 4.03 10.64
CA ALA A 219 18.88 4.15 12.08
C ALA A 219 18.41 2.89 12.82
N ARG A 220 18.92 2.74 14.05
CA ARG A 220 18.57 1.67 14.98
C ARG A 220 18.23 2.31 16.31
N GLN A 221 17.03 2.03 16.82
CA GLN A 221 16.56 2.55 18.11
C GLN A 221 16.12 1.40 19.00
N SER A 222 16.30 1.55 20.31
CA SER A 222 15.80 0.58 21.30
C SER A 222 14.98 1.31 22.34
N GLY A 223 13.77 0.83 22.62
CA GLY A 223 12.87 1.44 23.60
C GLY A 223 11.56 0.67 23.72
N GLY A 224 10.87 0.79 24.86
CA GLY A 224 9.57 0.17 25.06
C GLY A 224 9.53 -1.36 24.89
N GLY A 225 10.66 -2.06 25.13
CA GLY A 225 10.76 -3.50 24.94
C GLY A 225 10.93 -3.96 23.48
N MET A 226 11.10 -3.03 22.54
CA MET A 226 11.34 -3.31 21.13
C MET A 226 12.67 -2.75 20.64
N LEU A 227 13.23 -3.45 19.66
CA LEU A 227 14.28 -2.97 18.79
C LEU A 227 13.64 -2.48 17.48
N ARG A 228 13.94 -1.26 17.05
CA ARG A 228 13.44 -0.69 15.78
C ARG A 228 14.58 -0.37 14.84
N PHE A 229 14.39 -0.72 13.56
CA PHE A 229 15.23 -0.30 12.45
C PHE A 229 14.42 0.65 11.57
N GLU A 230 14.89 1.88 11.42
CA GLU A 230 14.21 2.89 10.62
C GLU A 230 14.83 2.98 9.23
N PHE A 231 13.98 3.16 8.23
CA PHE A 231 14.35 3.22 6.83
C PHE A 231 14.22 4.65 6.29
N PRO A 232 15.08 5.06 5.35
CA PRO A 232 15.04 6.40 4.77
C PRO A 232 13.76 6.60 3.92
N ARG A 233 13.36 7.86 3.69
CA ARG A 233 12.16 8.19 2.89
C ARG A 233 12.12 7.54 1.51
N ARG A 234 13.27 7.40 0.84
CA ARG A 234 13.37 6.67 -0.44
C ARG A 234 12.86 5.23 -0.38
N ALA A 235 12.83 4.60 0.80
CA ALA A 235 12.22 3.28 0.97
C ALA A 235 10.70 3.35 0.82
N VAL A 236 10.05 4.39 1.35
CA VAL A 236 8.61 4.62 1.16
C VAL A 236 8.30 4.82 -0.31
N GLU A 237 9.04 5.72 -0.96
CA GLU A 237 8.88 6.03 -2.39
C GLU A 237 9.05 4.75 -3.24
N ALA A 238 10.05 3.92 -2.93
CA ALA A 238 10.27 2.65 -3.61
C ALA A 238 9.13 1.65 -3.36
N LEU A 239 8.61 1.53 -2.13
CA LEU A 239 7.49 0.64 -1.83
C LEU A 239 6.18 1.07 -2.53
N ILE A 240 5.91 2.37 -2.62
CA ILE A 240 4.75 2.93 -3.34
C ILE A 240 4.83 2.61 -4.84
N ALA A 241 6.03 2.58 -5.42
CA ALA A 241 6.24 2.34 -6.85
C ALA A 241 6.10 0.87 -7.27
N LEU A 242 6.11 -0.07 -6.32
CA LEU A 242 5.98 -1.50 -6.61
C LEU A 242 4.54 -1.87 -7.02
N ASP A 243 4.40 -2.99 -7.73
CA ASP A 243 3.09 -3.55 -8.03
C ASP A 243 2.44 -4.07 -6.74
N PRO A 244 1.15 -3.77 -6.46
CA PRO A 244 0.44 -4.26 -5.28
C PRO A 244 0.46 -5.78 -5.06
N ARG A 245 0.73 -6.57 -6.09
CA ARG A 245 0.85 -8.03 -6.00
C ARG A 245 2.20 -8.50 -5.47
N GLU A 246 3.19 -7.62 -5.42
CA GLU A 246 4.54 -7.96 -5.01
C GLU A 246 4.67 -8.20 -3.51
N THR A 247 5.73 -8.91 -3.15
CA THR A 247 6.17 -9.08 -1.78
C THR A 247 7.62 -8.65 -1.68
N VAL A 248 7.93 -7.80 -0.72
CA VAL A 248 9.30 -7.46 -0.38
C VAL A 248 9.81 -8.38 0.71
N ARG A 249 11.13 -8.58 0.69
CA ARG A 249 11.84 -9.34 1.69
C ARG A 249 12.56 -8.38 2.62
N ILE A 250 12.43 -8.57 3.93
CA ILE A 250 13.25 -7.85 4.91
C ILE A 250 14.23 -8.84 5.51
N GLU A 251 15.52 -8.54 5.37
CA GLU A 251 16.57 -9.35 5.97
C GLU A 251 17.15 -8.61 7.17
N THR A 252 17.25 -9.31 8.30
CA THR A 252 17.95 -8.82 9.50
C THR A 252 19.35 -9.43 9.54
N LEU A 253 20.33 -8.67 10.02
CA LEU A 253 21.73 -9.10 10.02
C LEU A 253 22.38 -8.93 11.40
N ASP A 254 23.17 -9.92 11.82
CA ASP A 254 23.98 -9.85 13.04
C ASP A 254 25.22 -8.96 12.87
N ALA A 255 25.98 -8.78 13.96
CA ALA A 255 27.21 -7.98 13.96
C ALA A 255 28.30 -8.49 13.00
N ARG A 256 28.17 -9.73 12.50
CA ARG A 256 29.10 -10.35 11.54
C ARG A 256 28.58 -10.24 10.10
N GLY A 257 27.47 -9.53 9.88
CA GLY A 257 26.85 -9.38 8.57
C GLY A 257 26.15 -10.65 8.08
N ARG A 258 25.85 -11.61 8.97
CA ARG A 258 25.11 -12.82 8.58
C ARG A 258 23.61 -12.57 8.70
N VAL A 259 22.85 -13.01 7.72
CA VAL A 259 21.38 -12.97 7.77
C VAL A 259 20.91 -13.83 8.93
N THR A 260 20.17 -13.22 9.87
CA THR A 260 19.60 -13.90 11.03
C THR A 260 18.16 -14.30 10.79
N ASP A 261 17.37 -13.43 10.16
CA ASP A 261 15.99 -13.70 9.81
C ASP A 261 15.64 -13.12 8.44
N ILE A 262 14.64 -13.74 7.81
CA ILE A 262 14.04 -13.30 6.55
C ILE A 262 12.54 -13.17 6.77
N LEU A 263 12.03 -11.96 6.60
CA LEU A 263 10.61 -11.63 6.72
C LEU A 263 10.06 -11.30 5.33
N PHE A 264 8.79 -11.64 5.08
CA PHE A 264 8.10 -11.34 3.83
C PHE A 264 6.92 -10.42 4.11
N ILE A 265 6.88 -9.28 3.41
CA ILE A 265 5.87 -8.24 3.57
C ILE A 265 5.18 -8.02 2.22
N GLU A 266 3.86 -8.13 2.17
CA GLU A 266 3.12 -7.81 0.94
C GLU A 266 3.12 -6.31 0.66
N ILE A 267 3.19 -5.92 -0.60
CA ILE A 267 3.00 -4.51 -0.96
C ILE A 267 1.53 -4.14 -0.81
N GLY A 268 0.62 -4.89 -1.43
CA GLY A 268 -0.82 -4.66 -1.32
C GLY A 268 -1.20 -3.20 -1.57
N ASP A 269 -2.15 -2.71 -0.78
CA ASP A 269 -2.61 -1.32 -0.80
C ASP A 269 -1.78 -0.39 0.12
N PHE A 270 -0.47 -0.65 0.30
CA PHE A 270 0.42 0.21 1.10
C PHE A 270 0.33 1.69 0.71
N ALA A 271 0.36 1.98 -0.60
CA ALA A 271 0.26 3.35 -1.11
C ALA A 271 -1.08 4.01 -0.72
N ALA A 272 -2.19 3.28 -0.79
CA ALA A 272 -3.50 3.80 -0.38
C ALA A 272 -3.55 4.06 1.13
N GLY A 273 -2.92 3.20 1.93
CA GLY A 273 -2.79 3.39 3.38
C GLY A 273 -1.94 4.61 3.74
N GLU A 274 -0.84 4.86 3.01
CA GLU A 274 0.00 6.05 3.17
C GLU A 274 -0.81 7.32 2.87
N ALA A 275 -1.49 7.35 1.73
CA ALA A 275 -2.35 8.47 1.31
C ALA A 275 -3.50 8.70 2.31
N PHE A 276 -4.09 7.64 2.85
CA PHE A 276 -5.12 7.75 3.89
C PHE A 276 -4.58 8.44 5.13
N LEU A 277 -3.39 8.06 5.62
CA LEU A 277 -2.80 8.74 6.78
C LEU A 277 -2.53 10.21 6.49
N SER A 278 -2.11 10.54 5.26
CA SER A 278 -1.88 11.90 4.80
C SER A 278 -3.18 12.72 4.63
N ALA A 279 -4.36 12.08 4.54
CA ALA A 279 -5.65 12.76 4.47
C ALA A 279 -6.26 13.20 5.83
N GLY A 280 -5.53 12.99 6.93
CA GLY A 280 -6.05 13.22 8.28
C GLY A 280 -5.96 14.66 8.77
N PRO A 281 -6.73 15.03 9.82
CA PRO A 281 -6.53 16.29 10.51
C PRO A 281 -5.10 16.34 11.09
N GLY A 282 -4.26 17.23 10.54
CA GLY A 282 -2.84 17.39 10.92
C GLY A 282 -1.85 17.41 9.75
N ALA A 283 -2.26 17.00 8.54
CA ALA A 283 -1.42 17.02 7.34
C ALA A 283 -0.89 18.42 6.96
N ASP A 284 -1.62 19.47 7.35
CA ASP A 284 -1.26 20.87 7.06
C ASP A 284 -0.07 21.39 7.89
N SER A 285 0.41 20.64 8.89
CA SER A 285 1.51 21.09 9.77
C SER A 285 2.91 20.67 9.31
N GLY A 286 3.04 19.83 8.28
CA GLY A 286 4.33 19.27 7.83
C GLY A 286 4.97 19.94 6.61
N ALA A 287 4.26 20.84 5.91
CA ALA A 287 4.77 21.51 4.71
C ALA A 287 5.61 22.77 5.02
N ALA A 288 5.76 23.14 6.28
CA ALA A 288 6.55 24.28 6.72
C ALA A 288 7.76 23.83 7.56
N GLY A 289 8.77 23.24 6.91
CA GLY A 289 10.04 22.98 7.57
C GLY A 289 10.99 22.06 6.80
N GLY A 290 11.82 22.65 5.92
CA GLY A 290 13.05 22.02 5.40
C GLY A 290 13.18 22.07 3.89
#